data_AF-A0A0S4MIB4-F1
#
_entry.id   AF-A0A0S4MIB4-F1
#
_cell.length_a   1.000
_cell.length_b   1.000
_cell.length_c   1.000
_cell.angle_alpha   90.00
_cell.angle_beta   90.00
_cell.angle_gamma   90.00
#
_symmetry.space_group_name_H-M   'P 1'
#
loop_
_entity.id
_entity.type
_entity.pdbx_description
1 polymer ?
#
loop_
_entity_poly.entity_id
_entity_poly.type
_entity_poly.pdbx_seq_one_letter_code
_entity_poly.pdbx_strand_id
1 'polypeptide(L)'
;MAYLDFPIEGRKPTRDEFRQRVDAFCKRSWNDISASTSPDSRSFVSLYCFDGVYIDALLSHFGFNTSDSWRSITFSAKIDGVTVSWAPGYAIDATGMIESTSPKIDLGLLAFTTSVAVLSVVFAVLLAIAIFVFLRK
;
A
#
# COMPACT_ATOMS: atom_id res chain seq x y z
N MET A 1 12.36 -16.85 3.59
CA MET A 1 12.05 -17.44 4.91
C MET A 1 11.54 -18.88 4.86
N ALA A 2 11.52 -19.57 3.71
CA ALA A 2 11.06 -20.96 3.64
C ALA A 2 11.92 -21.94 4.49
N TYR A 3 13.21 -21.66 4.67
CA TYR A 3 14.14 -22.50 5.46
C TYR A 3 14.07 -22.35 6.98
N LEU A 4 13.35 -21.34 7.49
CA LEU A 4 13.12 -21.23 8.94
C LEU A 4 12.02 -22.18 9.42
N ASP A 5 11.53 -23.07 8.54
CA ASP A 5 10.35 -23.92 8.76
C ASP A 5 9.25 -23.12 9.46
N PHE A 6 8.96 -22.00 8.81
CA PHE A 6 8.06 -20.98 9.26
C PHE A 6 6.91 -21.09 8.27
N PRO A 7 5.87 -21.90 8.55
CA PRO A 7 4.63 -21.85 7.79
C PRO A 7 3.93 -20.57 8.28
N ILE A 8 4.50 -19.42 7.94
CA ILE A 8 3.98 -18.11 8.38
C ILE A 8 2.88 -17.65 7.44
N GLU A 9 2.78 -18.22 6.24
CA GLU A 9 1.73 -17.93 5.29
C GLU A 9 0.37 -18.25 5.92
N GLY A 10 -0.38 -17.20 6.27
CA GLY A 10 -1.68 -17.31 6.92
C GLY A 10 -1.64 -17.66 8.42
N ARG A 11 -0.47 -17.67 9.08
CA ARG A 11 -0.38 -17.86 10.54
C ARG A 11 -0.24 -16.55 11.31
N LYS A 12 -0.67 -16.63 12.58
CA LYS A 12 -0.62 -15.58 13.60
C LYS A 12 0.23 -16.05 14.79
N PRO A 13 1.57 -16.14 14.64
CA PRO A 13 2.43 -16.64 15.70
C PRO A 13 2.43 -15.68 16.89
N THR A 14 2.70 -16.21 18.08
CA THR A 14 3.14 -15.38 19.20
C THR A 14 4.58 -14.95 19.00
N ARG A 15 4.98 -13.88 19.69
CA ARG A 15 6.37 -13.40 19.67
C ARG A 15 7.36 -14.47 20.13
N ASP A 16 7.02 -15.20 21.18
CA ASP A 16 7.90 -16.22 21.74
C ASP A 16 8.09 -17.41 20.79
N GLU A 17 7.02 -17.87 20.14
CA GLU A 17 7.12 -18.90 19.10
C GLU A 17 8.02 -18.45 17.95
N PHE A 18 7.92 -17.17 17.56
CA PHE A 18 8.78 -16.62 16.52
C PHE A 18 10.25 -16.61 16.97
N ARG A 19 10.54 -16.07 18.16
CA ARG A 19 11.90 -15.99 18.71
C ARG A 19 12.51 -17.38 18.94
N GLN A 20 11.72 -18.34 19.39
CA GLN A 20 12.17 -19.73 19.58
C GLN A 20 12.62 -20.36 18.27
N ARG A 21 11.88 -20.15 17.18
CA ARG A 21 12.25 -20.67 15.84
C ARG A 21 13.49 -19.99 15.28
N VAL A 22 13.60 -18.67 15.44
CA VAL A 22 14.80 -17.92 15.06
C VAL A 22 16.02 -18.43 15.83
N ASP A 23 15.91 -18.56 17.15
CA ASP A 23 16.99 -19.06 18.01
C ASP A 23 17.40 -20.50 17.64
N ALA A 24 16.43 -21.39 17.40
CA ALA A 24 16.69 -22.75 16.96
C ALA A 24 17.46 -22.78 15.62
N PHE A 25 17.12 -21.90 14.68
CA PHE A 25 17.84 -21.78 13.42
C PHE A 25 19.24 -21.21 13.59
N CYS A 26 19.39 -20.12 14.35
CA CYS A 26 20.67 -19.45 14.59
C CYS A 26 21.71 -20.37 15.25
N LYS A 27 21.28 -21.37 16.02
CA LYS A 27 22.15 -22.35 16.70
C LYS A 27 22.63 -23.49 15.79
N ARG A 28 22.09 -23.63 14.58
CA ARG A 28 22.52 -24.67 13.63
C ARG A 28 23.90 -24.34 13.07
N SER A 29 24.71 -25.38 12.82
CA SER A 29 25.99 -25.18 12.16
C SER A 29 25.79 -24.81 10.68
N TRP A 30 26.69 -24.01 10.13
CA TRP A 30 26.65 -23.68 8.70
C TRP A 30 26.74 -24.93 7.80
N ASN A 31 27.46 -25.96 8.24
CA ASN A 31 27.56 -27.22 7.51
C ASN A 31 26.18 -27.89 7.37
N ASP A 32 25.38 -27.93 8.44
CA ASP A 32 24.03 -28.52 8.41
C ASP A 32 23.06 -27.72 7.54
N ILE A 33 23.18 -26.39 7.57
CA ILE A 33 22.34 -25.48 6.79
C ILE A 33 22.71 -25.61 5.30
N SER A 34 23.99 -25.51 4.96
CA SER A 34 24.45 -25.50 3.56
C SER A 34 24.32 -26.86 2.85
N ALA A 35 24.34 -27.97 3.60
CA ALA A 35 24.06 -29.31 3.08
C ALA A 35 22.60 -29.50 2.67
N SER A 36 21.66 -28.83 3.34
CA SER A 36 20.22 -28.88 3.05
C SER A 36 19.72 -27.72 2.16
N THR A 37 20.63 -26.84 1.72
CA THR A 37 20.29 -25.63 0.96
C THR A 37 20.88 -25.67 -0.45
N SER A 38 20.06 -25.36 -1.46
CA SER A 38 20.55 -25.27 -2.85
C SER A 38 21.65 -24.20 -2.97
N PRO A 39 22.67 -24.40 -3.84
CA PRO A 39 23.77 -23.45 -3.97
C PRO A 39 23.32 -21.99 -4.17
N ASP A 40 22.30 -21.78 -5.00
CA ASP A 40 21.75 -20.45 -5.31
C ASP A 40 21.06 -19.78 -4.12
N SER A 41 20.61 -20.56 -3.14
CA SER A 41 19.90 -20.05 -1.95
C SER A 41 20.83 -19.78 -0.77
N ARG A 42 22.08 -20.26 -0.80
CA ARG A 42 22.99 -20.21 0.36
C ARG A 42 23.26 -18.78 0.83
N SER A 43 23.44 -17.84 -0.09
CA SER A 43 23.65 -16.42 0.22
C SER A 43 22.45 -15.78 0.91
N PHE A 44 21.23 -16.21 0.58
CA PHE A 44 20.02 -15.74 1.24
C PHE A 44 19.86 -16.40 2.61
N VAL A 45 20.08 -17.71 2.70
CA VAL A 45 19.90 -18.48 3.93
C VAL A 45 20.92 -18.11 5.01
N SER A 46 22.14 -17.70 4.63
CA SER A 46 23.13 -17.20 5.60
C SER A 46 22.67 -15.96 6.36
N LEU A 47 21.75 -15.17 5.78
CA LEU A 47 21.21 -13.97 6.42
C LEU A 47 20.00 -14.23 7.31
N TYR A 48 19.40 -15.43 7.28
CA TYR A 48 18.11 -15.68 7.95
C TYR A 48 18.15 -15.52 9.46
N CYS A 49 19.29 -15.81 10.10
CA CYS A 49 19.45 -15.57 11.54
C CYS A 49 19.37 -14.06 11.83
N PHE A 50 20.11 -13.25 11.08
CA PHE A 50 20.08 -11.79 11.21
C PHE A 50 18.69 -11.23 10.90
N ASP A 51 18.08 -11.64 9.80
CA ASP A 51 16.74 -11.19 9.41
C ASP A 51 15.70 -11.50 10.49
N GLY A 52 15.76 -12.69 11.09
CA GLY A 52 14.86 -13.09 12.16
C GLY A 52 14.99 -12.20 13.40
N VAL A 53 16.23 -11.96 13.86
CA VAL A 53 16.49 -11.08 15.00
C VAL A 53 16.08 -9.64 14.69
N TYR A 54 16.38 -9.18 13.47
CA TYR A 54 16.02 -7.85 13.01
C TYR A 54 14.51 -7.63 12.99
N ILE A 55 13.74 -8.59 12.48
CA ILE A 55 12.27 -8.51 12.46
C ILE A 55 11.68 -8.46 13.87
N ASP A 56 12.17 -9.29 14.82
CA ASP A 56 11.72 -9.24 16.22
C ASP A 56 11.96 -7.85 16.84
N ALA A 57 13.16 -7.31 16.65
CA ALA A 57 13.52 -5.99 17.16
C ALA A 57 12.66 -4.89 16.52
N LEU A 58 12.55 -4.91 15.19
CA LEU A 58 11.80 -3.93 14.42
C LEU A 58 10.33 -3.89 14.84
N LEU A 59 9.67 -5.06 14.91
CA LEU A 59 8.27 -5.16 15.32
C LEU A 59 8.08 -4.72 16.78
N SER A 60 9.01 -5.06 17.66
CA SER A 60 9.00 -4.57 19.04
C SER A 60 9.09 -3.04 19.12
N HIS A 61 9.90 -2.40 18.26
CA HIS A 61 9.98 -0.94 18.17
C HIS A 61 8.72 -0.29 17.59
N PHE A 62 7.99 -0.99 16.73
CA PHE A 62 6.67 -0.57 16.24
C PHE A 62 5.52 -0.83 17.23
N GLY A 63 5.81 -1.30 18.45
CA GLY A 63 4.81 -1.54 19.50
C GLY A 63 4.25 -2.96 19.51
N PHE A 64 4.69 -3.84 18.62
CA PHE A 64 4.34 -5.26 18.65
C PHE A 64 5.29 -6.00 19.59
N ASN A 65 5.14 -5.79 20.90
CA ASN A 65 6.04 -6.36 21.91
C ASN A 65 5.37 -7.45 22.79
N THR A 66 4.04 -7.61 22.69
CA THR A 66 3.24 -8.61 23.42
C THR A 66 2.74 -9.73 22.51
N SER A 67 2.44 -10.90 23.08
CA SER A 67 1.83 -12.01 22.33
C SER A 67 0.51 -11.63 21.66
N ASP A 68 -0.32 -10.81 22.30
CA ASP A 68 -1.60 -10.37 21.73
C ASP A 68 -1.39 -9.45 20.51
N SER A 69 -0.43 -8.52 20.60
CA SER A 69 -0.09 -7.67 19.45
C SER A 69 0.41 -8.51 18.28
N TRP A 70 1.25 -9.51 18.52
CA TRP A 70 1.75 -10.43 17.49
C TRP A 70 0.65 -11.27 16.84
N ARG A 71 -0.39 -11.66 17.60
CA ARG A 71 -1.56 -12.37 17.04
C ARG A 71 -2.39 -11.53 16.07
N SER A 72 -2.19 -10.22 16.01
CA SER A 72 -2.80 -9.35 14.99
C SER A 72 -2.01 -9.33 13.67
N ILE A 73 -0.77 -9.83 13.66
CA ILE A 73 0.10 -9.87 12.49
C ILE A 73 -0.16 -11.15 11.70
N THR A 74 -0.38 -11.00 10.39
CA THR A 74 -0.40 -12.11 9.43
C THR A 74 0.73 -11.89 8.44
N PHE A 75 1.66 -12.84 8.36
CA PHE A 75 2.70 -12.79 7.34
C PHE A 75 2.18 -13.46 6.06
N SER A 76 2.19 -12.75 4.94
CA SER A 76 1.82 -13.34 3.65
C SER A 76 2.54 -12.67 2.50
N ALA A 77 2.89 -13.47 1.49
CA ALA A 77 3.40 -12.97 0.22
C ALA A 77 2.28 -12.71 -0.80
N LYS A 78 1.12 -13.34 -0.62
CA LYS A 78 -0.02 -13.27 -1.54
C LYS A 78 -1.35 -13.18 -0.81
N ILE A 79 -2.30 -12.46 -1.40
CA ILE A 79 -3.70 -12.43 -0.97
C ILE A 79 -4.52 -12.71 -2.23
N ASP A 80 -5.41 -13.71 -2.17
CA ASP A 80 -6.27 -14.13 -3.30
C ASP A 80 -5.50 -14.35 -4.62
N GLY A 81 -4.32 -14.96 -4.51
CA GLY A 81 -3.44 -15.25 -5.66
C GLY A 81 -2.61 -14.07 -6.17
N VAL A 82 -2.86 -12.86 -5.67
CA VAL A 82 -2.15 -11.63 -6.04
C VAL A 82 -1.01 -11.37 -5.07
N THR A 83 0.18 -11.06 -5.59
CA THR A 83 1.35 -10.70 -4.78
C THR A 83 1.11 -9.39 -4.04
N VAL A 84 1.30 -9.41 -2.71
CA VAL A 84 1.21 -8.22 -1.86
C VAL A 84 2.42 -7.34 -2.12
N SER A 85 2.18 -6.19 -2.77
CA SER A 85 3.20 -5.19 -3.07
C SER A 85 2.53 -3.83 -3.32
N TRP A 86 3.34 -2.77 -3.45
CA TRP A 86 2.85 -1.44 -3.81
C TRP A 86 2.40 -1.34 -5.29
N ALA A 87 2.84 -2.26 -6.15
CA ALA A 87 2.62 -2.17 -7.59
C ALA A 87 1.13 -2.24 -7.99
N PRO A 88 0.29 -3.15 -7.45
CA PRO A 88 -1.17 -3.10 -7.68
C PRO A 88 -1.80 -1.77 -7.26
N GLY A 89 -1.40 -1.20 -6.11
CA GLY A 89 -1.91 0.09 -5.65
C GLY A 89 -1.52 1.23 -6.59
N TYR A 90 -0.28 1.25 -7.05
CA TYR A 90 0.21 2.22 -8.04
C TYR A 90 -0.56 2.12 -9.37
N ALA A 91 -0.82 0.91 -9.86
CA ALA A 91 -1.58 0.72 -11.09
C ALA A 91 -3.02 1.26 -10.96
N ILE A 92 -3.64 1.08 -9.79
CA ILE A 92 -4.99 1.56 -9.52
C ILE A 92 -5.01 3.10 -9.41
N ASP A 93 -4.02 3.70 -8.74
CA ASP A 93 -3.86 5.16 -8.64
C ASP A 93 -3.68 5.80 -10.02
N ALA A 94 -2.75 5.25 -10.82
CA ALA A 94 -2.43 5.76 -12.16
C ALA A 94 -3.59 5.68 -13.16
N THR A 95 -4.52 4.74 -12.97
CA THR A 95 -5.68 4.54 -13.86
C THR A 95 -6.92 5.32 -13.41
N GLY A 96 -6.92 5.89 -12.20
CA GLY A 96 -8.10 6.56 -11.65
C GLY A 96 -9.29 5.63 -11.45
N MET A 97 -9.04 4.32 -11.27
CA MET A 97 -10.10 3.32 -11.09
C MET A 97 -10.74 3.34 -9.69
N ILE A 98 -10.15 4.05 -8.72
CA ILE A 98 -10.81 4.31 -7.43
C ILE A 98 -11.72 5.51 -7.60
N GLU A 99 -13.04 5.26 -7.53
CA GLU A 99 -14.01 6.34 -7.50
C GLU A 99 -13.77 7.25 -6.28
N SER A 100 -13.77 8.56 -6.52
CA SER A 100 -13.71 9.51 -5.42
C SER A 100 -14.99 9.44 -4.59
N THR A 101 -14.83 9.26 -3.29
CA THR A 101 -15.91 9.37 -2.28
C THR A 101 -16.30 10.82 -2.00
N SER A 102 -15.61 11.79 -2.61
CA SER A 102 -15.97 13.20 -2.48
C SER A 102 -17.35 13.46 -3.07
N PRO A 103 -18.15 14.38 -2.48
CA PRO A 103 -19.44 14.75 -3.05
C PRO A 103 -19.24 15.20 -4.49
N LYS A 104 -19.89 14.52 -5.43
CA LYS A 104 -19.91 14.97 -6.82
C LYS A 104 -20.65 16.31 -6.83
N ILE A 105 -19.98 17.39 -7.25
CA ILE A 105 -20.66 18.64 -7.57
C ILE A 105 -21.41 18.40 -8.88
N ASP A 106 -22.63 17.90 -8.76
CA ASP A 106 -23.51 17.69 -9.91
C ASP A 106 -24.34 18.96 -10.11
N LEU A 107 -23.76 19.91 -10.84
CA LEU A 107 -24.54 21.04 -11.34
C LEU A 107 -25.32 20.52 -12.56
N GLY A 108 -26.49 19.92 -12.28
CA GLY A 108 -27.28 19.23 -13.28
C GLY A 108 -27.42 20.01 -14.59
N LEU A 109 -27.48 19.31 -15.72
CA LEU A 109 -27.36 19.89 -17.06
C LEU A 109 -28.20 21.15 -17.27
N LEU A 110 -29.43 21.18 -16.74
CA LEU A 110 -30.33 22.33 -16.86
C LEU A 110 -29.85 23.54 -16.06
N ALA A 111 -29.33 23.35 -14.84
CA ALA A 111 -28.75 24.42 -14.04
C ALA A 111 -27.46 24.96 -14.66
N PHE A 112 -26.62 24.08 -15.23
CA PHE A 112 -25.41 24.51 -15.93
C PHE A 112 -25.74 25.30 -17.20
N THR A 113 -26.60 24.76 -18.06
CA THR A 113 -26.98 25.41 -19.34
C THR A 113 -27.68 26.75 -19.13
N THR A 114 -28.60 26.84 -18.16
CA THR A 114 -29.25 28.13 -17.83
C THR A 114 -28.25 29.14 -17.30
N SER A 115 -27.33 28.73 -16.41
CA SER A 115 -26.29 29.61 -15.88
C SER A 115 -25.39 30.16 -16.99
N VAL A 116 -24.94 29.30 -17.91
CA VAL A 116 -24.11 29.70 -19.06
C VAL A 116 -24.87 30.64 -19.99
N ALA A 117 -26.14 30.37 -20.27
CA ALA A 117 -26.97 31.20 -21.14
C ALA A 117 -27.16 32.61 -20.55
N VAL A 118 -27.49 32.71 -19.27
CA VAL A 118 -27.66 34.00 -18.57
C VAL A 118 -26.36 34.81 -18.60
N LEU A 119 -25.23 34.19 -18.27
CA LEU A 119 -23.93 34.85 -18.28
C LEU A 119 -23.56 35.35 -19.69
N SER A 120 -23.86 34.55 -20.73
CA SER A 120 -23.61 34.92 -22.13
C SER A 120 -24.46 36.12 -22.57
N VAL A 121 -25.74 36.18 -22.17
CA VAL A 121 -26.62 37.32 -22.45
C VAL A 121 -26.12 38.58 -21.76
N VAL A 122 -25.76 38.49 -20.46
CA VAL A 122 -25.22 39.63 -19.71
C VAL A 122 -23.95 40.16 -20.38
N PHE A 123 -23.05 39.28 -20.79
CA PHE A 123 -21.83 39.67 -21.49
C PHE A 123 -22.12 40.37 -22.83
N ALA A 124 -23.05 39.84 -23.63
CA ALA A 124 -23.44 40.45 -24.90
C ALA A 124 -24.05 41.86 -24.71
N VAL A 125 -24.88 42.04 -23.66
CA VAL A 125 -25.46 43.35 -23.33
C VAL A 125 -24.38 44.34 -22.92
N LEU A 126 -23.44 43.94 -22.08
CA LEU A 126 -22.31 44.80 -21.67
C LEU A 126 -21.45 45.22 -22.86
N LEU A 127 -21.17 44.29 -23.79
CA LEU A 127 -20.46 44.60 -25.03
C LEU A 127 -21.23 45.58 -25.91
N ALA A 128 -22.55 45.39 -26.08
CA ALA A 128 -23.37 46.29 -26.87
C ALA A 128 -23.38 47.71 -26.30
N ILE A 129 -23.49 47.85 -24.97
CA ILE A 129 -23.41 49.14 -24.27
C ILE A 129 -22.03 49.78 -24.49
N ALA A 130 -20.94 49.01 -24.32
CA ALA A 130 -19.59 49.51 -24.51
C ALA A 130 -19.35 50.02 -25.94
N ILE A 131 -19.81 49.26 -26.95
CA ILE A 131 -19.74 49.65 -28.37
C ILE A 131 -20.56 50.91 -28.61
N PHE A 132 -21.78 50.99 -28.09
CA PHE A 132 -22.64 52.16 -28.25
C PHE A 132 -22.04 53.43 -27.63
N VAL A 133 -21.44 53.31 -26.45
CA VAL A 133 -20.72 54.43 -25.79
C VAL A 133 -19.49 54.83 -26.60
N PHE A 134 -18.74 53.87 -27.16
CA PHE A 134 -17.58 54.14 -27.99
C PHE A 134 -17.95 54.82 -29.31
N LEU A 135 -19.04 54.41 -29.96
CA LEU A 135 -19.54 55.01 -31.21
C LEU A 135 -20.21 56.39 -31.00
N ARG A 136 -20.61 56.71 -29.77
CA ARG A 136 -21.18 58.02 -29.41
C ARG A 136 -20.16 59.02 -28.86
N LYS A 137 -18.93 58.58 -28.59
CA LYS A 137 -17.78 59.44 -28.34
C LYS A 137 -17.13 59.86 -29.66
#